data_AF-A0A2H2ZBL7-F1
#
_entry.id   AF-A0A2H2ZBL7-F1
#
_cell.length_a   1.000
_cell.length_b   1.000
_cell.length_c   1.000
_cell.angle_alpha   90.00
_cell.angle_beta   90.00
_cell.angle_gamma   90.00
#
_symmetry.space_group_name_H-M   'P 1'
#
loop_
_entity.id
_entity.type
_entity.pdbx_description
1 polymer ?
#
loop_
_entity_poly.entity_id
_entity_poly.type
_entity_poly.pdbx_seq_one_letter_code
_entity_poly.pdbx_strand_id
1 'polypeptide(L)'
;MQFLRATKSLLPVLRNCLLVACLIYIGANWIMSSGTPKLDEVVLKRSLGNGGSIYGARDGQGGATVGFSYRYYVHKDLGSDQEILTALVSAHPFLKTKEPDVQVTQADGAIRLIVRGEVYEYRSYPLEGLGAVSIDMRL
;
A
#
# COMPACT_ATOMS: atom_id res chain seq x y z
N MET A 1 -49.83 -32.46 -17.00
CA MET A 1 -49.41 -31.70 -15.79
C MET A 1 -48.05 -32.17 -15.20
N GLN A 2 -47.08 -32.64 -15.99
CA GLN A 2 -45.76 -33.08 -15.47
C GLN A 2 -44.63 -32.05 -15.70
N PHE A 3 -44.70 -31.23 -16.76
CA PHE A 3 -43.68 -30.22 -17.09
C PHE A 3 -43.53 -29.07 -16.08
N LEU A 4 -44.60 -28.73 -15.36
CA LEU A 4 -44.60 -27.66 -14.33
C LEU A 4 -43.95 -28.08 -12.99
N ARG A 5 -43.77 -29.38 -12.74
CA ARG A 5 -43.13 -29.89 -11.52
C ARG A 5 -41.60 -29.88 -11.63
N ALA A 6 -41.06 -30.17 -12.82
CA ALA A 6 -39.63 -30.19 -13.07
C ALA A 6 -39.00 -28.79 -12.96
N THR A 7 -39.67 -27.75 -13.47
CA THR A 7 -39.19 -26.36 -13.40
C THR A 7 -39.13 -25.81 -11.97
N LYS A 8 -40.07 -26.21 -11.09
CA LYS A 8 -40.06 -25.83 -9.67
C LYS A 8 -38.90 -26.44 -8.88
N SER A 9 -38.45 -27.64 -9.26
CA SER A 9 -37.28 -28.31 -8.66
C SER A 9 -35.95 -27.76 -9.17
N LEU A 10 -35.92 -27.25 -10.40
CA LEU A 10 -34.71 -26.76 -11.04
C LEU A 10 -34.37 -25.31 -10.63
N LEU A 11 -35.40 -24.50 -10.36
CA LEU A 11 -35.26 -23.12 -9.90
C LEU A 11 -34.38 -22.93 -8.64
N PRO A 12 -34.55 -23.70 -7.53
CA PRO A 12 -33.72 -23.55 -6.35
C PRO A 12 -32.27 -23.98 -6.60
N VAL A 13 -32.04 -24.98 -7.44
CA VAL A 13 -30.69 -25.42 -7.83
C VAL A 13 -30.00 -24.34 -8.64
N LEU A 14 -30.69 -23.77 -9.63
CA LEU A 14 -30.15 -22.69 -10.46
C LEU A 14 -29.83 -21.44 -9.62
N ARG A 15 -30.73 -21.09 -8.69
CA ARG A 15 -30.53 -19.98 -7.74
C ARG A 15 -29.33 -20.21 -6.83
N ASN A 16 -29.15 -21.42 -6.31
CA ASN A 16 -28.02 -21.73 -5.45
C ASN A 16 -26.70 -21.72 -6.23
N CYS A 17 -26.68 -22.22 -7.48
CA CYS A 17 -25.51 -22.11 -8.35
C CYS A 17 -25.15 -20.63 -8.64
N LEU A 18 -26.15 -19.78 -8.90
CA LEU A 18 -25.95 -18.35 -9.09
C LEU A 18 -25.38 -17.70 -7.83
N LEU A 19 -25.92 -18.01 -6.64
CA LEU A 19 -25.42 -17.51 -5.36
C LEU A 19 -23.97 -17.91 -5.12
N VAL A 20 -23.62 -19.18 -5.36
CA VAL A 20 -22.23 -19.66 -5.21
C VAL A 20 -21.31 -18.92 -6.17
N ALA A 21 -21.72 -18.73 -7.44
CA ALA A 21 -20.93 -17.95 -8.40
C ALA A 21 -20.73 -16.49 -7.95
N CYS A 22 -21.77 -15.84 -7.42
CA CYS A 22 -21.68 -14.49 -6.88
C CYS A 22 -20.74 -14.42 -5.67
N LEU A 23 -20.80 -15.38 -4.75
CA LEU A 23 -19.93 -15.44 -3.57
C LEU A 23 -18.46 -15.66 -3.98
N ILE A 24 -18.21 -16.54 -4.94
CA ILE A 24 -16.87 -16.75 -5.50
C ILE A 24 -16.37 -15.47 -6.16
N TYR A 25 -17.21 -14.78 -6.94
CA TYR A 25 -16.84 -13.53 -7.60
C TYR A 25 -16.50 -12.43 -6.58
N ILE A 26 -17.34 -12.25 -5.55
CA ILE A 26 -17.09 -11.27 -4.49
C ILE A 26 -15.82 -11.64 -3.71
N GLY A 27 -15.65 -12.90 -3.33
CA GLY A 27 -14.46 -13.38 -2.62
C GLY A 27 -13.17 -13.19 -3.42
N ALA A 28 -13.19 -13.55 -4.71
CA ALA A 28 -12.06 -13.36 -5.61
C ALA A 28 -11.73 -11.88 -5.81
N ASN A 29 -12.75 -11.04 -6.02
CA ASN A 29 -12.56 -9.61 -6.17
C ASN A 29 -12.02 -8.98 -4.87
N TRP A 30 -12.48 -9.42 -3.71
CA TRP A 30 -12.00 -8.93 -2.42
C TRP A 30 -10.53 -9.29 -2.17
N ILE A 31 -10.11 -10.49 -2.56
CA ILE A 31 -8.70 -10.92 -2.49
C ILE A 31 -7.83 -10.13 -3.47
N MET A 32 -8.32 -9.85 -4.69
CA MET A 32 -7.59 -9.09 -5.70
C MET A 32 -7.60 -7.57 -5.46
N SER A 33 -8.59 -7.04 -4.74
CA SER A 33 -8.78 -5.60 -4.50
C SER A 33 -7.97 -5.11 -3.28
N SER A 34 -6.80 -5.70 -3.03
CA SER A 34 -5.77 -5.00 -2.27
C SER A 34 -5.39 -3.75 -3.08
N GLY A 35 -6.07 -2.65 -2.78
CA GLY A 35 -6.03 -1.41 -3.57
C GLY A 35 -4.60 -1.02 -3.89
N THR A 36 -4.24 -1.12 -5.17
CA THR A 36 -2.96 -0.65 -5.66
C THR A 36 -2.88 0.86 -5.40
N PRO A 37 -1.83 1.34 -4.72
CA PRO A 37 -1.69 2.78 -4.50
C PRO A 37 -1.56 3.49 -5.83
N LYS A 38 -2.09 4.71 -5.90
CA LYS A 38 -1.89 5.57 -7.06
C LYS A 38 -0.79 6.56 -6.72
N LEU A 39 0.46 6.15 -6.95
CA LEU A 39 1.64 6.95 -6.65
C LEU A 39 1.87 7.97 -7.77
N ASP A 40 1.68 9.25 -7.46
CA ASP A 40 1.68 10.33 -8.47
C ASP A 40 2.90 11.26 -8.37
N GLU A 41 3.56 11.32 -7.21
CA GLU A 41 4.68 12.24 -6.97
C GLU A 41 5.67 11.67 -5.96
N VAL A 42 6.98 11.85 -6.21
CA VAL A 42 8.04 11.49 -5.26
C VAL A 42 8.35 12.71 -4.39
N VAL A 43 8.08 12.61 -3.09
CA VAL A 43 8.28 13.70 -2.12
C VAL A 43 9.59 13.58 -1.33
N LEU A 44 10.17 12.38 -1.30
CA LEU A 44 11.44 12.14 -0.60
C LEU A 44 12.30 11.17 -1.39
N LYS A 45 13.59 11.51 -1.54
CA LYS A 45 14.64 10.61 -2.01
C LYS A 45 15.84 10.76 -1.08
N ARG A 46 16.17 9.70 -0.33
CA ARG A 46 17.35 9.68 0.52
C ARG A 46 18.14 8.40 0.30
N SER A 47 19.30 8.53 -0.33
CA SER A 47 20.24 7.40 -0.43
C SER A 47 20.82 7.07 0.93
N LEU A 48 20.95 5.77 1.20
CA LEU A 48 21.54 5.23 2.41
C LEU A 48 23.05 4.96 2.25
N GLY A 49 23.58 5.05 1.03
CA GLY A 49 25.01 4.85 0.74
C GLY A 49 25.46 3.38 0.66
N ASN A 50 24.56 2.43 0.89
CA ASN A 50 24.80 0.98 0.86
C ASN A 50 24.10 0.29 -0.33
N GLY A 51 23.75 1.04 -1.38
CA GLY A 51 22.96 0.56 -2.52
C GLY A 51 21.44 0.57 -2.32
N GLY A 52 20.99 1.03 -1.15
CA GLY A 52 19.58 1.26 -0.83
C GLY A 52 19.25 2.74 -0.65
N SER A 53 17.98 3.06 -0.84
CA SER A 53 17.39 4.39 -0.66
C SER A 53 16.06 4.29 0.08
N ILE A 54 15.76 5.34 0.85
CA ILE A 54 14.42 5.60 1.38
C ILE A 54 13.70 6.55 0.43
N TYR A 55 12.53 6.12 -0.02
CA TYR A 55 11.66 6.88 -0.91
C TYR A 55 10.35 7.22 -0.21
N GLY A 56 9.85 8.44 -0.45
CA GLY A 56 8.51 8.86 -0.07
C GLY A 56 7.73 9.20 -1.32
N ALA A 57 6.52 8.67 -1.45
CA ALA A 57 5.63 8.93 -2.57
C ALA A 57 4.23 9.32 -2.09
N ARG A 58 3.62 10.27 -2.80
CA ARG A 58 2.25 10.71 -2.58
C ARG A 58 1.28 9.73 -3.23
N ASP A 59 0.33 9.24 -2.45
CA ASP A 59 -0.78 8.42 -2.91
C ASP A 59 -2.03 9.28 -3.11
N GLY A 60 -2.41 9.44 -4.37
CA GLY A 60 -3.54 10.25 -4.84
C GLY A 60 -4.83 9.46 -5.07
N GLN A 61 -4.94 8.22 -4.59
CA GLN A 61 -6.12 7.36 -4.81
C GLN A 61 -7.45 8.00 -4.36
N GLY A 62 -7.40 8.93 -3.41
CA GLY A 62 -8.57 9.61 -2.83
C GLY A 62 -9.27 10.65 -3.71
N GLY A 63 -8.68 11.09 -4.82
CA GLY A 63 -9.29 12.10 -5.70
C GLY A 63 -9.40 13.49 -5.06
N ALA A 64 -10.44 14.26 -5.40
CA ALA A 64 -10.56 15.67 -4.99
C ALA A 64 -11.12 15.89 -3.58
N THR A 65 -11.81 14.90 -3.01
CA THR A 65 -12.54 15.04 -1.74
C THR A 65 -11.85 14.38 -0.55
N VAL A 66 -10.75 13.67 -0.79
CA VAL A 66 -9.96 12.98 0.23
C VAL A 66 -8.56 13.59 0.22
N GLY A 67 -8.03 13.87 1.40
CA GLY A 67 -6.67 14.40 1.55
C GLY A 67 -5.63 13.43 0.98
N PHE A 68 -4.50 13.98 0.56
CA PHE A 68 -3.36 13.15 0.15
C PHE A 68 -2.85 12.32 1.33
N SER A 69 -2.38 11.12 1.01
CA SER A 69 -1.58 10.32 1.95
C SER A 69 -0.20 10.12 1.36
N TYR A 70 0.79 9.95 2.23
CA TYR A 70 2.18 9.77 1.85
C TYR A 70 2.65 8.42 2.37
N ARG A 71 3.30 7.67 1.49
CA ARG A 71 3.78 6.32 1.74
C ARG A 71 5.30 6.31 1.61
N TYR A 72 5.99 5.73 2.59
CA TYR A 72 7.45 5.65 2.62
C TYR A 72 7.93 4.21 2.54
N TYR A 73 8.99 4.02 1.77
CA TYR A 73 9.49 2.72 1.33
C TYR A 73 11.00 2.66 1.46
N VAL A 74 11.50 1.44 1.69
CA VAL A 74 12.92 1.11 1.51
C VAL A 74 13.03 0.34 0.22
N HIS A 75 13.94 0.73 -0.66
CA HIS A 75 14.15 0.04 -1.92
C HIS A 75 15.62 0.18 -2.36
N LYS A 76 16.07 -0.66 -3.30
CA LYS A 76 17.35 -0.42 -3.99
C LYS A 76 17.37 0.95 -4.67
N ASP A 77 18.54 1.51 -4.87
CA ASP A 77 18.69 2.77 -5.59
C ASP A 77 18.06 2.68 -7.00
N LEU A 78 17.20 3.64 -7.31
CA LEU A 78 16.48 3.83 -8.57
C LEU A 78 16.86 5.18 -9.18
N GLY A 79 16.92 5.24 -10.51
CA GLY A 79 17.53 6.37 -11.23
C GLY A 79 16.58 7.52 -11.52
N SER A 80 15.29 7.25 -11.74
CA SER A 80 14.31 8.27 -12.16
C SER A 80 13.02 8.25 -11.32
N ASP A 81 12.30 9.37 -11.28
CA ASP A 81 11.02 9.47 -10.59
C ASP A 81 9.98 8.48 -11.13
N GLN A 82 9.91 8.31 -12.43
CA GLN A 82 8.99 7.38 -13.06
C GLN A 82 9.31 5.93 -12.69
N GLU A 83 10.59 5.57 -12.65
CA GLU A 83 11.04 4.25 -12.21
C GLU A 83 10.71 4.03 -10.73
N ILE A 84 10.91 5.04 -9.88
CA ILE A 84 10.55 5.01 -8.46
C ILE A 84 9.06 4.77 -8.30
N LEU A 85 8.20 5.61 -8.88
CA LEU A 85 6.75 5.47 -8.73
C LEU A 85 6.26 4.11 -9.25
N THR A 86 6.81 3.61 -10.36
CA THR A 86 6.42 2.31 -10.92
C THR A 86 6.85 1.15 -10.02
N ALA A 87 8.07 1.17 -9.50
CA ALA A 87 8.59 0.11 -8.64
C ALA A 87 7.89 0.07 -7.27
N LEU A 88 7.52 1.24 -6.73
CA LEU A 88 6.94 1.34 -5.39
C LEU A 88 5.47 0.90 -5.32
N VAL A 89 4.75 0.80 -6.44
CA VAL A 89 3.35 0.33 -6.48
C VAL A 89 3.21 -1.10 -5.95
N SER A 90 4.19 -1.96 -6.23
CA SER A 90 4.23 -3.35 -5.76
C SER A 90 5.03 -3.55 -4.47
N ALA A 91 5.70 -2.50 -3.98
CA ALA A 91 6.47 -2.55 -2.74
C ALA A 91 5.57 -2.37 -1.51
N HIS A 92 6.07 -2.83 -0.36
CA HIS A 92 5.37 -2.66 0.92
C HIS A 92 5.92 -1.42 1.64
N PRO A 93 5.09 -0.40 1.92
CA PRO A 93 5.53 0.76 2.67
C PRO A 93 5.78 0.39 4.12
N PHE A 94 6.80 0.98 4.73
CA PHE A 94 7.06 0.87 6.17
C PHE A 94 6.31 1.94 6.97
N LEU A 95 5.88 3.03 6.32
CA LEU A 95 5.18 4.13 6.96
C LEU A 95 4.13 4.71 6.01
N LYS A 96 2.95 5.01 6.56
CA LYS A 96 1.90 5.80 5.92
C LYS A 96 1.51 6.96 6.84
N THR A 97 1.48 8.17 6.31
CA THR A 97 1.18 9.39 7.08
C THR A 97 0.41 10.38 6.21
N LYS A 98 -0.23 11.36 6.84
CA LYS A 98 -0.91 12.45 6.15
C LYS A 98 0.05 13.55 5.71
N GLU A 99 1.23 13.61 6.31
CA GLU A 99 2.18 14.70 6.13
C GLU A 99 3.38 14.28 5.25
N PRO A 100 3.86 15.14 4.33
CA PRO A 100 4.96 14.81 3.42
C PRO A 100 6.36 14.98 4.04
N ASP A 101 6.48 15.66 5.19
CA ASP A 101 7.73 16.20 5.74
C ASP A 101 8.46 15.23 6.68
N VAL A 102 8.49 13.94 6.34
CA VAL A 102 9.33 12.96 7.03
C VAL A 102 10.80 13.26 6.78
N GLN A 103 11.54 13.47 7.87
CA GLN A 103 12.97 13.74 7.81
C GLN A 103 13.76 12.45 8.04
N VAL A 104 14.71 12.19 7.15
CA VAL A 104 15.63 11.06 7.24
C VAL A 104 17.04 11.60 7.39
N THR A 105 17.68 11.25 8.49
CA THR A 105 19.07 11.58 8.80
C THR A 105 19.83 10.31 9.18
N GLN A 106 21.13 10.28 8.89
CA GLN A 106 22.03 9.28 9.43
C GLN A 106 22.90 9.96 10.49
N ALA A 107 22.82 9.48 11.72
CA ALA A 107 23.59 9.99 12.84
C ALA A 107 24.01 8.82 13.74
N ASP A 108 25.27 8.81 14.17
CA ASP A 108 25.81 7.82 15.11
C ASP A 108 25.67 6.36 14.63
N GLY A 109 25.77 6.13 13.31
CA GLY A 109 25.61 4.79 12.72
C GLY A 109 24.17 4.27 12.70
N ALA A 110 23.20 5.11 13.05
CA ALA A 110 21.77 4.79 13.01
C ALA A 110 21.02 5.69 12.02
N ILE A 111 20.00 5.13 11.37
CA ILE A 111 19.04 5.89 10.59
C ILE A 111 18.00 6.47 11.55
N ARG A 112 17.90 7.80 11.60
CA ARG A 112 16.89 8.51 12.38
C ARG A 112 15.81 9.06 11.44
N LEU A 113 14.59 8.62 11.68
CA LEU A 113 13.38 9.05 11.00
C LEU A 113 12.58 9.94 11.97
N ILE A 114 12.30 11.17 11.56
CA ILE A 114 11.42 12.08 12.31
C ILE A 114 10.13 12.24 11.51
N VAL A 115 9.02 11.84 12.10
CA VAL A 115 7.68 11.90 11.52
C VAL A 115 6.86 12.90 12.35
N ARG A 116 6.16 13.81 11.67
CA ARG A 116 5.30 14.82 12.32
C ARG A 116 3.87 14.62 11.87
N GLY A 117 2.93 14.84 12.79
CA GLY A 117 1.51 14.75 12.50
C GLY A 117 0.98 13.32 12.48
N GLU A 118 -0.05 13.07 11.69
CA GLU A 118 -0.86 11.86 11.75
C GLU A 118 -0.18 10.67 11.05
N VAL A 119 0.03 9.58 11.79
CA VAL A 119 0.53 8.30 11.27
C VAL A 119 -0.61 7.32 11.15
N TYR A 120 -0.88 6.87 9.91
CA TYR A 120 -1.90 5.87 9.63
C TYR A 120 -1.40 4.44 9.83
N GLU A 121 -0.15 4.17 9.47
CA GLU A 121 0.41 2.82 9.54
C GLU A 121 1.93 2.86 9.70
N TYR A 122 2.46 1.96 10.52
CA TYR A 122 3.90 1.72 10.68
C TYR A 122 4.21 0.22 10.67
N ARG A 123 5.28 -0.18 9.97
CA ARG A 123 5.81 -1.55 9.92
C ARG A 123 7.33 -1.52 10.06
N SER A 124 7.87 -2.29 11.00
CA SER A 124 9.32 -2.41 11.20
C SER A 124 10.00 -3.33 10.18
N TYR A 125 9.30 -4.35 9.69
CA TYR A 125 9.87 -5.40 8.84
C TYR A 125 10.67 -4.88 7.62
N PRO A 126 10.21 -3.89 6.82
CA PRO A 126 11.01 -3.39 5.70
C PRO A 126 12.30 -2.67 6.11
N LEU A 127 12.50 -2.37 7.40
CA LEU A 127 13.67 -1.67 7.94
C LEU A 127 14.71 -2.62 8.55
N GLU A 128 14.39 -3.90 8.78
CA GLU A 128 15.25 -4.85 9.52
C GLU A 128 16.64 -5.02 8.89
N GLY A 129 16.76 -4.90 7.57
CA GLY A 129 18.03 -5.00 6.85
C GLY A 129 18.90 -3.74 6.88
N LEU A 130 18.44 -2.66 7.50
CA LEU A 130 19.15 -1.37 7.51
C LEU A 130 20.04 -1.15 8.75
N GLY A 131 20.06 -2.10 9.67
CA GLY A 131 20.80 -1.98 10.93
C GLY A 131 20.02 -1.19 11.98
N ALA A 132 20.71 -0.30 12.71
CA ALA A 132 20.08 0.50 13.77
C ALA A 132 19.16 1.57 13.16
N VAL A 133 17.86 1.49 13.44
CA VAL A 133 16.87 2.48 13.02
C VAL A 133 16.11 3.01 14.23
N SER A 134 16.02 4.33 14.35
CA SER A 134 15.22 5.02 15.37
C SER A 134 14.17 5.89 14.70
N ILE A 135 12.94 5.80 15.19
CA ILE A 135 11.79 6.57 14.70
C ILE A 135 11.28 7.44 15.85
N ASP A 136 11.29 8.75 15.63
CA ASP A 136 10.70 9.77 16.51
C ASP A 136 9.40 10.25 15.87
N MET A 137 8.26 9.90 16.50
CA MET A 137 6.93 10.34 16.08
C MET A 137 6.47 11.48 16.98
N ARG A 138 6.20 12.64 16.37
CA ARG A 138 5.70 13.83 17.06
C ARG A 138 4.27 14.11 16.61
N LEU A 139 3.32 13.78 17.48
CA LEU A 139 1.87 13.92 17.28
C LEU A 139 1.38 15.30 17.73
#